data_AF-A0A379FIE8-F1
#
_entry.id   AF-A0A379FIE8-F1
#
_cell.length_a   1.000
_cell.length_b   1.000
_cell.length_c   1.000
_cell.angle_alpha   90.00
_cell.angle_beta   90.00
_cell.angle_gamma   90.00
#
_symmetry.space_group_name_H-M   'P 1'
#
loop_
_entity.id
_entity.type
_entity.pdbx_description
1 polymer ?
#
loop_
_entity_poly.entity_id
_entity_poly.type
_entity_poly.pdbx_seq_one_letter_code
_entity_poly.pdbx_strand_id
1 'polypeptide(L)'
;MSDRELPSGYIVGKKRQWRKADKSPVLNVDLWKRLDKAIERHEIEWHWVKGHAGHDENERCDELAKAAAQSPTKEDTGYLESQQDKT
;
A
#
# COMPACT_ATOMS: atom_id res chain seq x y z
N MET A 1 4.48 -7.52 21.91
CA MET A 1 4.01 -6.13 21.73
C MET A 1 3.64 -6.01 20.28
N SER A 2 2.34 -5.88 19.96
CA SER A 2 1.88 -5.82 18.57
C SER A 2 2.17 -4.43 18.01
N ASP A 3 2.94 -4.36 16.93
CA ASP A 3 3.07 -3.15 16.10
C ASP A 3 1.71 -2.85 15.46
N ARG A 4 0.88 -2.07 16.15
CA ARG A 4 -0.44 -1.57 15.69
C ARG A 4 -0.33 -0.24 14.94
N GLU A 5 0.90 0.24 14.75
CA GLU A 5 1.17 1.52 14.09
C GLU A 5 1.30 1.35 12.57
N LEU A 6 1.11 2.46 11.85
CA LEU A 6 1.36 2.54 10.42
C LEU A 6 2.80 2.08 10.10
N PRO A 7 3.05 1.48 8.92
CA PRO A 7 4.38 1.05 8.54
C PRO A 7 5.41 2.17 8.71
N SER A 8 6.59 1.85 9.23
CA SER A 8 7.69 2.80 9.39
C SER A 8 8.02 3.54 8.08
N GLY A 9 7.89 2.86 6.94
CA GLY A 9 8.05 3.45 5.61
C GLY A 9 7.05 4.58 5.29
N TYR A 10 5.79 4.45 5.71
CA TYR A 10 4.77 5.48 5.52
C TYR A 10 5.11 6.73 6.35
N ILE A 11 5.47 6.57 7.63
CA ILE A 11 5.79 7.68 8.53
C ILE A 11 7.01 8.45 8.02
N VAL A 12 8.06 7.74 7.58
CA VAL A 12 9.25 8.34 6.98
C VAL A 12 8.91 9.05 5.67
N GLY A 13 8.08 8.44 4.82
CA GLY A 13 7.61 9.03 3.56
C GLY A 13 6.87 10.35 3.77
N LYS A 14 5.90 10.38 4.69
CA LYS A 14 5.13 11.58 5.01
C LYS A 14 6.02 12.71 5.53
N LYS A 15 6.93 12.42 6.46
CA LYS A 15 7.90 13.41 6.98
C LYS A 15 8.82 13.98 5.90
N ARG A 16 9.17 13.19 4.89
CA ARG A 16 10.01 13.60 3.75
C ARG A 16 9.20 14.11 2.55
N GLN A 17 7.93 14.44 2.74
CA GLN A 17 7.03 14.93 1.68
C GLN A 17 7.00 13.99 0.45
N TRP A 18 7.09 12.68 0.69
CA TRP A 18 7.06 11.64 -0.34
C TRP A 18 8.22 11.69 -1.34
N ARG A 19 9.40 12.13 -0.90
CA ARG A 19 10.62 12.18 -1.70
C ARG A 19 11.72 11.27 -1.15
N LYS A 20 12.50 10.68 -2.06
CA LYS A 20 13.73 9.96 -1.77
C LYS A 20 14.88 10.94 -1.51
N ALA A 21 16.04 10.42 -1.09
CA ALA A 21 17.24 11.23 -0.83
C ALA A 21 17.74 12.00 -2.06
N ASP A 22 17.56 11.42 -3.25
CA ASP A 22 17.87 12.05 -4.55
C ASP A 22 16.80 13.07 -5.01
N LYS A 23 15.84 13.42 -4.14
CA LYS A 23 14.70 14.31 -4.37
C LYS A 23 13.65 13.79 -5.36
N SER A 24 13.87 12.64 -5.99
CA SER A 24 12.85 12.01 -6.83
C SER A 24 11.71 11.48 -5.97
N PRO A 25 10.49 11.33 -6.52
CA PRO A 25 9.36 10.77 -5.79
C PRO A 25 9.65 9.35 -5.28
N VAL A 26 9.03 8.99 -4.15
CA VAL A 26 8.96 7.59 -3.74
C VAL A 26 8.09 6.80 -4.73
N LEU A 27 8.32 5.50 -4.82
CA LEU A 27 7.50 4.59 -5.61
C LEU A 27 6.03 4.66 -5.14
N ASN A 28 5.09 4.65 -6.09
CA ASN A 28 3.64 4.68 -5.84
C ASN A 28 3.18 5.89 -5.01
N VAL A 29 3.82 7.05 -5.19
CA VAL A 29 3.51 8.29 -4.44
C VAL A 29 2.05 8.72 -4.57
N ASP A 30 1.42 8.44 -5.71
CA ASP A 30 0.00 8.71 -5.97
C ASP A 30 -0.90 7.86 -5.07
N LEU A 31 -0.62 6.56 -4.93
CA LEU A 31 -1.36 5.65 -4.05
C LEU A 31 -1.15 6.01 -2.59
N TRP A 32 0.08 6.31 -2.18
CA TRP A 32 0.39 6.71 -0.81
C TRP A 32 -0.33 7.99 -0.39
N LYS A 33 -0.38 9.01 -1.25
CA LYS A 33 -1.13 10.25 -0.98
C LYS A 33 -2.63 10.02 -0.90
N ARG A 34 -3.17 9.11 -1.74
CA ARG A 34 -4.59 8.73 -1.69
C ARG A 34 -4.93 8.01 -0.39
N LEU A 35 -4.06 7.10 0.06
CA LEU A 35 -4.21 6.43 1.34
C LEU A 35 -4.13 7.42 2.50
N ASP A 36 -3.12 8.29 2.51
CA ASP A 36 -2.93 9.34 3.53
C ASP A 36 -4.20 10.16 3.76
N LYS A 37 -4.79 10.68 2.67
CA LYS A 37 -6.06 11.41 2.72
C LYS A 37 -7.24 10.55 3.21
N ALA A 38 -7.26 9.26 2.85
CA ALA A 38 -8.36 8.37 3.21
C ALA A 38 -8.37 8.03 4.70
N ILE A 39 -7.18 7.91 5.31
CA ILE A 39 -7.02 7.51 6.71
C ILE A 39 -7.16 8.69 7.69
N GLU A 40 -6.90 9.93 7.27
CA GLU A 40 -7.00 11.14 8.10
C GLU A 40 -8.36 11.31 8.80
N ARG A 41 -9.42 10.71 8.25
CA ARG A 41 -10.78 10.84 8.78
C ARG A 41 -11.18 9.75 9.79
N HIS A 42 -10.29 8.81 10.10
CA HIS A 42 -10.60 7.61 10.88
C HIS A 42 -9.54 7.32 11.93
N GLU A 43 -9.96 6.75 13.06
CA GLU A 43 -9.06 6.07 13.99
C GLU A 43 -8.92 4.61 13.52
N ILE A 44 -7.71 4.23 13.09
CA ILE A 44 -7.45 2.93 12.46
C ILE A 44 -6.47 2.13 13.31
N GLU A 45 -6.86 0.92 13.67
CA GLU A 45 -5.94 -0.09 14.22
C GLU A 45 -5.45 -1.03 13.11
N TRP A 46 -4.14 -1.09 12.91
CA TRP A 46 -3.54 -1.95 11.89
C TRP A 46 -3.20 -3.32 12.48
N HIS A 47 -3.61 -4.38 11.78
CA HIS A 47 -3.34 -5.76 12.16
C HIS A 47 -2.56 -6.46 11.05
N TRP A 48 -1.26 -6.64 11.29
CA TRP A 48 -0.39 -7.38 10.37
C TRP A 48 -0.50 -8.88 10.60
N VAL A 49 -1.08 -9.59 9.64
CA VAL A 49 -1.20 -11.06 9.68
C VAL A 49 -0.01 -11.73 9.00
N LYS A 50 0.44 -12.85 9.56
CA LYS A 50 1.53 -13.65 8.98
C LYS A 50 0.97 -14.59 7.91
N GLY A 51 0.91 -14.08 6.68
CA GLY A 51 0.32 -14.80 5.55
C GLY A 51 -1.21 -14.72 5.55
N HIS A 52 -1.81 -15.20 4.47
CA HIS A 52 -3.27 -15.17 4.27
C HIS A 52 -3.99 -16.35 4.94
N ALA A 53 -3.28 -17.36 5.42
CA ALA A 53 -3.87 -18.59 5.94
C ALA A 53 -4.42 -18.41 7.37
N GLY A 54 -5.69 -18.79 7.59
CA GLY A 54 -6.32 -18.82 8.91
C GLY A 54 -7.14 -17.58 9.26
N HIS A 55 -7.41 -16.70 8.30
CA HIS A 55 -8.39 -15.62 8.40
C HIS A 55 -9.30 -15.67 7.17
N ASP A 56 -10.50 -16.21 7.32
CA ASP A 56 -11.47 -16.43 6.24
C ASP A 56 -11.69 -15.17 5.37
N GLU A 57 -11.69 -13.98 6.01
CA GLU A 57 -11.84 -12.71 5.31
C GLU A 57 -10.63 -12.35 4.45
N ASN A 58 -9.41 -12.64 4.92
CA ASN A 58 -8.19 -12.41 4.16
C ASN A 58 -8.06 -13.41 3.00
N GLU A 59 -8.44 -14.67 3.20
CA GLU A 59 -8.48 -15.69 2.14
C GLU A 59 -9.47 -15.29 1.05
N ARG A 60 -10.66 -14.82 1.44
CA ARG A 60 -11.65 -14.29 0.48
C ARG A 60 -11.12 -13.08 -0.29
N CYS A 61 -10.42 -12.16 0.37
CA CYS A 61 -9.79 -11.02 -0.31
C CYS A 61 -8.75 -11.47 -1.35
N ASP A 62 -7.95 -12.50 -1.05
CA ASP A 62 -6.97 -13.08 -1.97
C ASP A 62 -7.64 -13.74 -3.19
N GLU A 63 -8.70 -14.53 -2.98
CA GLU A 63 -9.49 -15.13 -4.06
C GLU A 63 -10.08 -14.07 -4.99
N LEU A 64 -10.69 -13.02 -4.43
CA LEU A 64 -11.27 -11.91 -5.20
C LEU A 64 -10.20 -11.15 -6.00
N ALA A 65 -9.03 -10.91 -5.41
CA ALA A 65 -7.92 -10.25 -6.08
C ALA A 65 -7.42 -11.10 -7.27
N LYS A 66 -7.26 -12.41 -7.09
CA LYS A 66 -6.86 -13.35 -8.15
C LYS A 66 -7.89 -13.41 -9.27
N ALA A 67 -9.17 -13.50 -8.94
CA ALA A 67 -10.25 -13.52 -9.91
C ALA A 67 -10.28 -12.22 -10.75
N ALA A 68 -10.13 -11.07 -10.10
CA ALA A 68 -10.05 -9.78 -10.80
C ALA A 68 -8.81 -9.68 -11.72
N ALA A 69 -7.67 -10.21 -11.28
CA ALA A 69 -6.44 -10.23 -12.09
C ALA A 69 -6.57 -11.10 -13.36
N GLN A 70 -7.40 -12.15 -13.34
CA GLN A 70 -7.68 -12.98 -14.51
C GLN A 70 -8.61 -12.31 -15.52
N SER A 71 -9.38 -11.30 -15.11
CA SER A 71 -10.30 -10.56 -15.98
C SER A 71 -10.23 -9.06 -15.72
N PRO A 72 -9.11 -8.40 -16.09
CA PRO A 72 -8.91 -6.99 -15.81
C PRO A 72 -9.85 -6.13 -16.67
N THR A 73 -10.49 -5.14 -16.03
CA THR A 73 -11.45 -4.24 -16.68
C THR A 73 -11.06 -2.76 -16.60
N LYS A 74 -9.99 -2.45 -15.86
CA LYS A 74 -9.54 -1.07 -15.60
C LYS A 74 -8.04 -0.97 -15.81
N GLU A 75 -7.62 0.18 -16.33
CA GLU A 75 -6.22 0.55 -16.45
C GLU A 75 -5.72 1.20 -15.14
N ASP A 76 -4.51 0.84 -14.71
CA ASP A 76 -3.80 1.55 -13.67
C ASP A 76 -2.99 2.69 -14.28
N THR A 77 -3.64 3.86 -14.44
CA THR A 77 -3.01 5.05 -15.06
C THR A 77 -1.91 5.67 -14.21
N GLY A 78 -1.78 5.28 -12.94
CA GLY A 78 -0.72 5.70 -12.03
C GLY A 78 0.52 4.81 -12.09
N TYR A 79 0.44 3.67 -12.79
CA TYR A 79 1.53 2.71 -12.88
C TYR A 79 2.71 3.26 -13.68
N LEU A 80 3.89 3.27 -13.06
CA LEU A 80 5.14 3.72 -13.68
C LEU A 80 6.18 2.59 -13.63
N GLU A 81 6.33 1.88 -14.74
CA GLU A 81 7.26 0.75 -14.89
C GLU A 81 8.72 1.13 -14.56
N SER A 82 9.15 2.33 -14.97
CA SER A 82 10.51 2.84 -14.72
C SER A 82 10.85 3.11 -13.25
N GLN A 83 9.86 3.01 -12.35
CA GLN A 83 10.09 3.15 -10.90
C GLN A 83 10.19 1.80 -10.19
N GLN A 84 9.86 0.69 -10.87
CA GLN A 84 10.10 -0.66 -10.38
C GLN A 84 11.53 -1.07 -10.73
N ASP A 85 12.49 -0.71 -9.88
CA ASP A 85 13.75 -1.45 -9.67
C ASP A 85 14.72 -0.62 -8.82
N LYS A 86 14.87 -1.02 -7.55
CA LYS A 86 16.08 -0.89 -6.73
C LYS A 86 15.99 -1.97 -5.64
N THR A 87 16.31 -3.21 -6.03
CA THR A 87 16.71 -4.24 -5.05
C THR A 87 18.05 -3.84 -4.45
#